data_AF-A0A4R4IPL9-F1
#
_entry.id   AF-A0A4R4IPL9-F1
#
_cell.length_a   1.000
_cell.length_b   1.000
_cell.length_c   1.000
_cell.angle_alpha   90.00
_cell.angle_beta   90.00
_cell.angle_gamma   90.00
#
_symmetry.space_group_name_H-M   'P 1'
#
loop_
_entity.id
_entity.type
_entity.pdbx_description
1 polymer ?
#
loop_
_entity_poly.entity_id
_entity_poly.type
_entity_poly.pdbx_seq_one_letter_code
_entity_poly.pdbx_strand_id
1 'polypeptide(L)' 'MKSFHQLIERAKELEKSGLFRRAANVYNEAIDWALTDEERECCALAANRCSREARLPYRAEGL' A
#
# COMPACT_ATOMS: atom_id res chain seq x y z
N MET A 1 -17.65 6.69 -5.31
CA MET A 1 -16.34 6.63 -5.97
C MET A 1 -15.28 6.71 -4.88
N LYS A 2 -14.31 5.80 -4.87
CA LYS A 2 -13.11 5.96 -4.02
C LYS A 2 -12.22 7.00 -4.70
N SER A 3 -11.61 7.91 -3.94
CA SER A 3 -10.58 8.82 -4.47
C SER A 3 -9.18 8.27 -4.21
N PHE A 4 -8.20 8.69 -5.02
CA PHE A 4 -6.77 8.41 -4.79
C PHE A 4 -6.37 8.67 -3.33
N HIS A 5 -6.77 9.83 -2.78
CA HIS A 5 -6.49 10.21 -1.40
C HIS A 5 -7.08 9.24 -0.37
N GLN A 6 -8.30 8.73 -0.61
CA GLN A 6 -8.90 7.72 0.28
C GLN A 6 -8.13 6.39 0.24
N LEU A 7 -7.63 5.98 -0.92
CA LEU A 7 -6.80 4.79 -1.06
C LEU A 7 -5.47 4.96 -0.31
N ILE A 8 -4.83 6.12 -0.42
CA ILE A 8 -3.58 6.43 0.28
C ILE A 8 -3.77 6.42 1.80
N GLU A 9 -4.79 7.10 2.33
CA GLU A 9 -5.05 7.09 3.77
C GLU A 9 -5.36 5.68 4.27
N ARG A 10 -6.13 4.90 3.50
CA ARG A 10 -6.41 3.51 3.83
C ARG A 10 -5.15 2.63 3.83
N ALA A 11 -4.25 2.82 2.86
CA ALA A 11 -3.00 2.08 2.80
C ALA A 11 -2.11 2.40 4.01
N LYS A 12 -2.01 3.68 4.40
CA LYS A 12 -1.27 4.11 5.60
C LYS A 12 -1.86 3.54 6.89
N GLU A 13 -3.18 3.48 7.02
CA GLU A 13 -3.83 2.84 8.18
C GLU A 13 -3.43 1.36 8.27
N LEU A 14 -3.47 0.64 7.15
CA LEU A 14 -3.07 -0.77 7.09
C LEU A 14 -1.60 -0.95 7.46
N GLU A 15 -0.70 -0.08 6.97
CA GLU A 15 0.71 -0.08 7.40
C GLU A 15 0.86 0.13 8.92
N LYS A 16 0.13 1.08 9.51
CA LYS A 16 0.16 1.32 10.97
C LYS A 16 -0.34 0.11 11.75
N SER A 17 -1.29 -0.63 11.21
CA SER A 17 -1.79 -1.87 11.81
C SER A 17 -0.89 -3.09 11.55
N GLY A 18 0.25 -2.93 10.88
CA GLY A 18 1.14 -4.04 10.50
C GLY A 18 0.58 -4.93 9.38
N LEU A 19 -0.50 -4.49 8.73
CA LEU A 19 -1.16 -5.20 7.65
C LEU A 19 -0.50 -4.85 6.31
N PHE A 20 0.77 -5.25 6.15
CA PHE A 20 1.60 -4.89 5.00
C PHE A 20 1.19 -5.52 3.66
N ARG A 21 0.70 -6.77 3.64
CA ARG A 21 0.19 -7.38 2.39
C ARG A 21 -1.04 -6.63 1.90
N ARG A 22 -1.95 -6.30 2.82
CA ARG A 22 -3.16 -5.54 2.47
C ARG A 22 -2.80 -4.10 2.07
N ALA A 23 -1.87 -3.47 2.76
CA ALA A 23 -1.37 -2.14 2.39
C ALA A 23 -0.79 -2.13 0.97
N ALA A 24 0.04 -3.13 0.62
CA ALA A 24 0.61 -3.25 -0.72
C ALA A 24 -0.47 -3.34 -1.81
N ASN A 25 -1.54 -4.11 -1.57
CA ASN A 25 -2.66 -4.22 -2.51
C ASN A 25 -3.38 -2.88 -2.70
N VAL A 26 -3.59 -2.11 -1.62
CA VAL A 26 -4.24 -0.81 -1.71
C VAL A 26 -3.35 0.23 -2.41
N TYR A 27 -2.03 0.18 -2.22
CA TYR A 27 -1.12 1.01 -3.00
C TYR A 27 -1.13 0.66 -4.49
N ASN A 28 -1.21 -0.63 -4.83
CA ASN A 28 -1.37 -1.04 -6.23
C ASN A 28 -2.71 -0.55 -6.81
N GLU A 29 -3.81 -0.62 -6.04
CA GLU A 29 -5.10 0.00 -6.44
C GLU A 29 -4.91 1.52 -6.64
N ALA A 30 -4.16 2.21 -5.78
CA ALA A 30 -3.93 3.65 -5.91
C ALA A 30 -3.13 4.06 -7.17
N ILE A 31 -2.27 3.19 -7.71
CA ILE A 31 -1.53 3.45 -8.96
C ILE A 31 -2.49 3.70 -10.13
N ASP A 32 -3.58 2.93 -10.22
CA ASP A 32 -4.58 3.07 -11.29
C ASP A 32 -5.37 4.38 -11.20
N TRP A 33 -5.38 5.01 -10.02
CA TRP A 33 -6.10 6.25 -9.75
C TRP A 33 -5.20 7.49 -9.66
N ALA A 34 -3.89 7.30 -9.79
CA ALA A 34 -2.91 8.37 -9.77
C ALA A 34 -3.01 9.22 -11.05
N LEU A 35 -3.01 10.54 -10.88
CA LEU A 35 -3.12 11.52 -11.95
C LEU A 35 -1.75 11.93 -12.50
N THR A 36 -0.69 11.76 -11.70
CA THR A 36 0.68 12.07 -12.10
C THR A 36 1.61 10.86 -12.00
N ASP A 37 2.73 10.93 -12.72
CA ASP A 37 3.75 9.89 -12.64
C ASP A 37 4.46 9.87 -11.28
N GLU A 38 4.61 11.03 -10.63
CA GLU A 38 5.14 11.10 -9.26
C GLU A 38 4.23 10.37 -8.26
N GLU A 39 2.91 10.52 -8.40
CA GLU A 39 1.93 9.80 -7.57
C GLU A 39 2.00 8.28 -7.80
N ARG A 40 2.14 7.85 -9.06
CA ARG A 40 2.33 6.43 -9.41
C ARG A 40 3.62 5.88 -8.83
N GLU A 41 4.73 6.60 -8.97
CA GLU A 41 6.03 6.20 -8.45
C GLU A 41 6.00 6.08 -6.93
N CYS A 42 5.42 7.07 -6.23
CA CYS A 42 5.22 7.02 -4.78
C CYS A 42 4.45 5.76 -4.35
N CYS A 43 3.35 5.45 -5.05
CA CYS A 43 2.56 4.26 -4.76
C CYS A 43 3.32 2.96 -5.05
N ALA A 44 4.07 2.89 -6.16
CA ALA A 44 4.87 1.72 -6.51
C ALA A 44 5.99 1.46 -5.50
N LEU A 45 6.70 2.50 -5.04
CA LEU A 45 7.71 2.40 -3.99
C LEU A 45 7.10 1.92 -2.67
N ALA A 46 5.94 2.46 -2.30
CA ALA A 46 5.23 2.04 -1.09
C ALA A 46 4.74 0.58 -1.18
N ALA A 47 4.13 0.18 -2.31
CA ALA A 47 3.68 -1.18 -2.55
C ALA A 47 4.83 -2.20 -2.46
N ASN A 48 5.99 -1.86 -3.05
CA ASN A 48 7.19 -2.69 -2.99
C ASN A 48 7.74 -2.81 -1.55
N ARG A 49 7.79 -1.70 -0.80
CA ARG A 49 8.19 -1.71 0.61
C ARG A 49 7.27 -2.61 1.43
N CYS A 50 5.96 -2.42 1.33
CA CYS A 50 4.97 -3.22 2.04
C CYS A 50 5.03 -4.70 1.64
N SER A 51 5.25 -5.00 0.36
CA SER A 51 5.42 -6.39 -0.11
C SER A 51 6.66 -7.06 0.47
N ARG A 52 7.76 -6.33 0.66
CA ARG A 52 8.97 -6.84 1.33
C ARG A 52 8.70 -7.09 2.81
N GLU A 53 8.04 -6.17 3.49
CA GLU A 53 7.67 -6.29 4.91
C GLU A 53 6.76 -7.50 5.15
N ALA A 54 5.78 -7.72 4.27
CA ALA A 54 4.86 -8.86 4.35
C ALA A 54 5.52 -10.23 4.17
N ARG A 55 6.76 -10.29 3.64
CA ARG A 55 7.53 -11.53 3.49
C ARG A 55 8.32 -11.89 4.75
N LEU A 56 8.44 -10.96 5.70
CA LEU A 56 9.17 -11.21 6.94
C LEU A 56 8.28 -12.08 7.86
N PRO A 57 8.77 -13.22 8.37
CA PRO A 57 7.95 -14.16 9.13
C PRO A 57 7.22 -13.53 10.33
N TYR A 58 7.85 -12.57 11.01
CA TYR A 58 7.31 -11.88 12.19
C TYR A 58 6.37 -10.72 11.86
N ARG A 59 6.18 -10.39 10.57
CA ARG A 59 5.25 -9.36 10.07
C ARG A 59 4.25 -9.92 9.06
N ALA A 60 4.24 -11.24 8.88
CA ALA A 60 3.28 -11.91 8.03
C ALA A 60 1.89 -11.81 8.70
N GLU A 61 0.94 -11.20 7.99
CA GLU A 61 -0.46 -11.18 8.40
C GLU A 61 -0.99 -12.63 8.41
N GLY A 62 -1.27 -13.18 9.60
CA GLY A 62 -1.86 -14.51 9.76
C GLY A 62 -1.03 -15.56 10.51
N LEU A 63 -0.11 -15.15 11.40
CA LEU A 63 0.35 -16.01 12.50
C LEU A 63 -0.67 -16.03 13.64
#